data_AF-A0A517TVK4-F1
#
_entry.id   AF-A0A517TVK4-F1
#
_cell.length_a   1.000
_cell.length_b   1.000
_cell.length_c   1.000
_cell.angle_alpha   90.00
_cell.angle_beta   90.00
_cell.angle_gamma   90.00
#
_symmetry.space_group_name_H-M   'P 1'
#
loop_
_entity.id
_entity.type
_entity.pdbx_description
1 polymer ?
#
loop_
_entity_poly.entity_id
_entity_poly.type
_entity_poly.pdbx_seq_one_letter_code
_entity_poly.pdbx_strand_id
1 'polypeptide(L)'
;MLPQTNLQLYRTLQSQGYAASAVTQVGAAYDLSRQLFAGCYRPSHKTFDAHLIGAAGALALWRQPLPVVIAGLLHSAYLYGNFGDGQRGATAPRRRVVRQLVGVEAEQLILEYTLQRWPAALEPLRREFESGELSKDLVAIKLADLCDESVDGGHHYAPTKPLAFGLSDGRTSRPAFLEFVERVAGPAARNLFATVLAASDDVAPPAELVTADRSFHAVAPGVEGLRRSRVRQRLGRIANRLSSKRVA
;
A
#
# COMPACT_ATOMS: atom_id res chain seq x y z
N MET A 1 -7.37 -1.92 -15.53
CA MET A 1 -6.67 -0.81 -14.86
C MET A 1 -6.61 -1.12 -13.37
N LEU A 2 -5.46 -0.90 -12.73
CA LEU A 2 -5.28 -1.16 -11.31
C LEU A 2 -6.05 -0.12 -10.47
N PRO A 3 -6.81 -0.50 -9.44
CA PRO A 3 -7.50 0.43 -8.55
C PRO A 3 -6.53 1.38 -7.84
N GLN A 4 -6.90 2.65 -7.69
CA GLN A 4 -6.14 3.67 -6.94
C GLN A 4 -7.03 4.42 -5.94
N THR A 5 -8.31 4.07 -5.87
CA THR A 5 -9.29 4.57 -4.90
C THR A 5 -10.08 3.41 -4.32
N ASN A 6 -10.59 3.56 -3.10
CA ASN A 6 -11.42 2.55 -2.45
C ASN A 6 -12.65 2.18 -3.29
N LEU A 7 -13.27 3.17 -3.95
CA LEU A 7 -14.43 2.94 -4.83
C LEU A 7 -14.08 2.09 -6.05
N GLN A 8 -12.90 2.30 -6.65
CA GLN A 8 -12.41 1.43 -7.72
C GLN A 8 -12.14 0.02 -7.20
N LEU A 9 -11.55 -0.13 -6.02
CA LEU A 9 -11.30 -1.44 -5.41
C LEU A 9 -12.61 -2.21 -5.17
N TYR A 10 -13.63 -1.56 -4.62
CA TYR A 10 -14.94 -2.19 -4.39
C TYR A 10 -15.58 -2.66 -5.69
N ARG A 11 -15.53 -1.84 -6.75
CA ARG A 11 -16.01 -2.23 -8.08
C ARG A 11 -15.20 -3.40 -8.65
N THR A 12 -13.88 -3.41 -8.47
CA THR A 12 -13.02 -4.52 -8.89
C THR A 12 -13.43 -5.82 -8.19
N LEU A 13 -13.60 -5.80 -6.86
CA LEU A 13 -14.07 -6.97 -6.11
C LEU A 13 -15.41 -7.49 -6.64
N GLN A 14 -16.37 -6.60 -6.87
CA GLN A 14 -17.67 -6.97 -7.44
C GLN A 14 -17.51 -7.60 -8.84
N SER A 15 -16.72 -6.98 -9.72
CA SER A 15 -16.49 -7.51 -11.08
C SER A 15 -15.75 -8.84 -11.13
N GLN A 16 -14.95 -9.14 -10.10
CA GLN A 16 -14.22 -10.40 -9.96
C GLN A 16 -15.05 -11.49 -9.26
N GLY A 17 -16.31 -11.19 -8.92
CA GLY A 17 -17.26 -12.14 -8.35
C GLY A 17 -17.12 -12.36 -6.84
N TYR A 18 -16.45 -11.45 -6.11
CA TYR A 18 -16.45 -11.51 -4.65
C TYR A 18 -17.86 -11.19 -4.12
N ALA A 19 -18.26 -11.90 -3.06
CA ALA A 19 -19.54 -11.68 -2.41
C ALA A 19 -19.67 -10.26 -1.83
N ALA A 20 -20.90 -9.75 -1.71
CA ALA A 20 -21.13 -8.43 -1.12
C ALA A 20 -20.57 -8.30 0.31
N SER A 21 -20.62 -9.37 1.11
CA SER A 21 -20.00 -9.43 2.44
C SER A 21 -18.48 -9.23 2.40
N ALA A 22 -17.81 -9.74 1.38
CA ALA A 22 -16.37 -9.53 1.17
C ALA A 22 -16.05 -8.05 0.89
N VAL A 23 -16.87 -7.38 0.07
CA VAL A 23 -16.73 -5.94 -0.19
C VAL A 23 -16.87 -5.14 1.11
N THR A 24 -17.84 -5.48 1.96
CA THR A 24 -18.02 -4.84 3.27
C THR A 24 -16.82 -5.07 4.19
N GLN A 25 -16.24 -6.29 4.21
CA GLN A 25 -15.04 -6.58 5.01
C GLN A 25 -13.82 -5.78 4.52
N VAL A 26 -13.63 -5.65 3.21
CA VAL A 26 -12.59 -4.77 2.64
C VAL A 26 -12.87 -3.30 2.96
N GLY A 27 -14.14 -2.90 3.01
CA GLY A 27 -14.57 -1.58 3.50
C GLY A 27 -14.09 -1.29 4.92
N ALA A 28 -14.32 -2.23 5.85
CA ALA A 28 -13.84 -2.10 7.22
C ALA A 28 -12.30 -2.07 7.31
N ALA A 29 -11.61 -2.92 6.55
CA ALA A 29 -10.15 -2.92 6.46
C ALA A 29 -9.61 -1.58 5.92
N TYR A 30 -10.28 -0.99 4.93
CA TYR A 30 -9.95 0.34 4.42
C TYR A 30 -10.17 1.43 5.48
N ASP A 31 -11.25 1.34 6.26
CA ASP A 31 -11.49 2.25 7.39
C ASP A 31 -10.37 2.20 8.44
N LEU A 32 -9.76 1.04 8.65
CA LEU A 32 -8.57 0.92 9.49
C LEU A 32 -7.34 1.55 8.79
N SER A 33 -7.13 1.28 7.50
CA SER A 33 -6.02 1.86 6.71
C SER A 33 -5.98 3.38 6.82
N ARG A 34 -7.11 4.05 6.56
CA ARG A 34 -7.19 5.52 6.62
C ARG A 34 -6.86 6.09 8.02
N GLN A 35 -7.12 5.32 9.09
CA GLN A 35 -6.78 5.75 10.44
C GLN A 35 -5.28 5.60 10.71
N LEU A 36 -4.69 4.50 10.25
CA LEU A 36 -3.27 4.19 10.46
C LEU A 36 -2.35 5.08 9.62
N PHE A 37 -2.79 5.51 8.43
CA PHE A 37 -1.93 6.14 7.43
C PHE A 37 -2.42 7.53 6.96
N ALA A 38 -3.28 8.18 7.74
CA ALA A 38 -3.75 9.52 7.43
C ALA A 38 -2.59 10.51 7.24
N GLY A 39 -2.54 11.17 6.07
CA GLY A 39 -1.49 12.14 5.74
C GLY A 39 -0.12 11.51 5.46
N CYS A 40 -0.07 10.20 5.19
CA CYS A 40 1.15 9.51 4.83
C CYS A 40 1.30 9.36 3.32
N TYR A 41 2.56 9.38 2.88
CA TYR A 41 2.92 9.40 1.47
C TYR A 41 4.08 8.45 1.18
N ARG A 42 4.08 7.94 -0.04
CA ARG A 42 5.20 7.27 -0.67
C ARG A 42 6.31 8.30 -0.98
N PRO A 43 7.56 7.86 -1.20
CA PRO A 43 8.63 8.74 -1.68
C PRO A 43 8.23 9.59 -2.89
N SER A 44 7.48 9.02 -3.84
CA SER A 44 6.95 9.70 -5.03
C SER A 44 5.80 10.69 -4.76
N HIS A 45 5.49 10.99 -3.49
CA HIS A 45 4.34 11.79 -3.04
C HIS A 45 2.97 11.24 -3.41
N LYS A 46 2.89 10.01 -3.93
CA LYS A 46 1.64 9.24 -3.98
C LYS A 46 1.12 9.01 -2.56
N THR A 47 -0.16 9.25 -2.32
CA THR A 47 -0.78 8.97 -1.02
C THR A 47 -0.60 7.49 -0.65
N PHE A 48 -0.27 7.21 0.60
CA PHE A 48 0.00 5.84 1.01
C PHE A 48 -1.24 4.94 0.89
N ASP A 49 -2.45 5.47 1.15
CA ASP A 49 -3.69 4.72 0.95
C ASP A 49 -3.88 4.28 -0.51
N ALA A 50 -3.58 5.13 -1.50
CA ALA A 50 -3.68 4.75 -2.92
C ALA A 50 -2.74 3.57 -3.25
N HIS A 51 -1.54 3.55 -2.65
CA HIS A 51 -0.61 2.45 -2.78
C HIS A 51 -1.16 1.14 -2.20
N LEU A 52 -1.69 1.19 -0.98
CA LEU A 52 -2.30 0.03 -0.32
C LEU A 52 -3.52 -0.49 -1.09
N ILE A 53 -4.34 0.42 -1.61
CA ILE A 53 -5.48 0.11 -2.48
C ILE A 53 -5.01 -0.58 -3.76
N GLY A 54 -3.94 -0.11 -4.38
CA GLY A 54 -3.39 -0.71 -5.59
C GLY A 54 -2.88 -2.13 -5.35
N ALA A 55 -2.16 -2.36 -4.25
CA ALA A 55 -1.73 -3.72 -3.88
C ALA A 55 -2.93 -4.66 -3.67
N ALA A 56 -3.93 -4.25 -2.89
CA ALA A 56 -5.15 -5.03 -2.71
C ALA A 56 -5.91 -5.26 -4.03
N GLY A 57 -5.94 -4.24 -4.90
CA GLY A 57 -6.57 -4.30 -6.21
C GLY A 57 -5.88 -5.29 -7.16
N ALA A 58 -4.54 -5.36 -7.13
CA ALA A 58 -3.79 -6.36 -7.89
C ALA A 58 -4.18 -7.77 -7.44
N LEU A 59 -4.17 -8.03 -6.13
CA LEU A 59 -4.57 -9.32 -5.56
C LEU A 59 -6.00 -9.71 -5.93
N ALA A 60 -6.93 -8.75 -5.92
CA ALA A 60 -8.31 -8.98 -6.35
C ALA A 60 -8.41 -9.32 -7.84
N LEU A 61 -7.67 -8.62 -8.71
CA LEU A 61 -7.59 -8.93 -10.15
C LEU A 61 -6.94 -10.28 -10.43
N TRP A 62 -6.04 -10.73 -9.54
CA TRP A 62 -5.44 -12.06 -9.59
C TRP A 62 -6.30 -13.12 -8.89
N ARG A 63 -7.51 -12.75 -8.47
CA ARG A 63 -8.52 -13.61 -7.83
C ARG A 63 -7.99 -14.34 -6.59
N GLN A 64 -7.13 -13.67 -5.83
CA GLN A 64 -6.58 -14.23 -4.59
C GLN A 64 -7.65 -14.34 -3.49
N PRO A 65 -7.53 -15.26 -2.53
CA PRO A 65 -8.48 -15.37 -1.43
C PRO A 65 -8.65 -14.04 -0.67
N LEU A 66 -9.85 -13.80 -0.15
CA LEU A 66 -10.19 -12.54 0.56
C LEU A 66 -9.19 -12.18 1.68
N PRO A 67 -8.72 -13.12 2.54
CA PRO A 67 -7.72 -12.79 3.56
C PRO A 67 -6.42 -12.23 2.97
N VAL A 68 -5.99 -12.72 1.80
CA VAL A 68 -4.80 -12.24 1.09
C VAL A 68 -5.03 -10.83 0.56
N VAL A 69 -6.21 -10.55 -0.02
CA VAL A 69 -6.58 -9.20 -0.49
C VAL A 69 -6.58 -8.19 0.67
N ILE A 70 -7.20 -8.55 1.81
CA ILE A 70 -7.22 -7.70 3.00
C ILE A 70 -5.80 -7.52 3.56
N ALA A 71 -4.99 -8.58 3.59
CA ALA A 71 -3.61 -8.49 4.00
C ALA A 71 -2.80 -7.57 3.08
N GLY A 72 -3.03 -7.58 1.77
CA GLY A 72 -2.42 -6.62 0.83
C GLY A 72 -2.78 -5.16 1.14
N LEU A 73 -4.04 -4.90 1.51
CA LEU A 73 -4.50 -3.55 1.90
C LEU A 73 -3.85 -3.06 3.20
N LEU A 74 -3.41 -3.97 4.07
CA LEU A 74 -2.91 -3.64 5.41
C LEU A 74 -1.49 -4.18 5.66
N HIS A 75 -0.75 -4.59 4.62
CA HIS A 75 0.52 -5.29 4.76
C HIS A 75 1.58 -4.46 5.51
N SER A 76 1.43 -3.14 5.47
CA SER A 76 2.30 -2.16 6.13
C SER A 76 1.80 -1.71 7.52
N ALA A 77 0.71 -2.29 8.05
CA ALA A 77 0.07 -1.85 9.29
C ALA A 77 1.04 -1.82 10.47
N TYR A 78 1.79 -2.89 10.70
CA TYR A 78 2.74 -2.95 11.82
C TYR A 78 4.09 -2.30 11.53
N LEU A 79 4.44 -2.09 10.25
CA LEU A 79 5.67 -1.43 9.84
C LEU A 79 5.59 0.09 10.05
N TYR A 80 4.49 0.70 9.59
CA TYR A 80 4.37 2.16 9.49
C TYR A 80 3.08 2.73 10.10
N GLY A 81 2.11 1.88 10.46
CA GLY A 81 0.81 2.33 10.92
C GLY A 81 0.87 3.07 12.25
N ASN A 82 0.17 4.21 12.34
CA ASN A 82 0.02 4.96 13.57
C ASN A 82 -1.17 4.47 14.38
N PHE A 83 -0.92 3.63 15.38
CA PHE A 83 -1.93 3.16 16.33
C PHE A 83 -2.22 4.16 17.47
N GLY A 84 -1.57 5.32 17.49
CA GLY A 84 -1.79 6.36 18.51
C GLY A 84 -1.20 6.07 19.90
N ASP A 85 -0.52 4.93 20.07
CA ASP A 85 0.07 4.48 21.35
C ASP A 85 1.58 4.76 21.47
N GLY A 86 2.20 5.35 20.44
CA GLY A 86 3.64 5.66 20.39
C GLY A 86 4.58 4.47 20.20
N GLN A 87 4.06 3.25 20.01
CA GLN A 87 4.87 2.03 19.84
C GLN A 87 5.20 1.75 18.36
N ARG A 88 6.03 0.75 18.10
CA ARG A 88 6.32 0.22 16.76
C ARG A 88 6.07 -1.29 16.71
N GLY A 89 5.82 -1.83 15.51
CA GLY A 89 5.66 -3.26 15.31
C GLY A 89 4.32 -3.83 15.78
N ALA A 90 4.26 -5.15 15.79
CA ALA A 90 3.06 -5.94 16.03
C ALA A 90 2.89 -6.34 17.51
N THR A 91 2.61 -5.37 18.39
CA THR A 91 2.41 -5.65 19.82
C THR A 91 1.08 -6.38 20.07
N ALA A 92 1.00 -7.17 21.14
CA ALA A 92 -0.20 -7.97 21.43
C ALA A 92 -1.52 -7.16 21.44
N PRO A 93 -1.59 -5.93 22.01
CA PRO A 93 -2.78 -5.08 21.90
C PRO A 93 -3.14 -4.71 20.46
N ARG A 94 -2.16 -4.30 19.64
CA ARG A 94 -2.38 -3.95 18.23
C ARG A 94 -2.86 -5.16 17.43
N ARG A 95 -2.23 -6.31 17.65
CA ARG A 95 -2.66 -7.57 17.04
C ARG A 95 -4.10 -7.93 17.36
N ARG A 96 -4.54 -7.73 18.60
CA ARG A 96 -5.96 -7.94 18.96
C ARG A 96 -6.89 -7.02 18.19
N VAL A 97 -6.57 -5.73 18.08
CA VAL A 97 -7.38 -4.76 17.32
C VAL A 97 -7.47 -5.15 15.84
N VAL A 98 -6.33 -5.44 15.21
CA VAL A 98 -6.31 -5.84 13.79
C VAL A 98 -7.09 -7.15 13.59
N ARG A 99 -6.82 -8.19 14.38
CA ARG A 99 -7.52 -9.50 14.29
C ARG A 99 -9.04 -9.36 14.44
N GLN A 100 -9.51 -8.56 15.39
CA GLN A 100 -10.93 -8.35 15.61
C GLN A 100 -11.61 -7.71 14.40
N LEU A 101 -10.89 -6.88 13.65
CA LEU A 101 -11.43 -6.13 12.52
C LEU A 101 -11.33 -6.90 11.20
N VAL A 102 -10.25 -7.65 10.96
CA VAL A 102 -10.00 -8.32 9.67
C VAL A 102 -10.03 -9.84 9.69
N GLY A 103 -10.18 -10.45 10.87
CA GLY A 103 -10.07 -11.90 11.04
C GLY A 103 -8.64 -12.36 11.32
N VAL A 104 -8.52 -13.62 11.73
CA VAL A 104 -7.25 -14.20 12.19
C VAL A 104 -6.31 -14.46 11.02
N GLU A 105 -6.85 -14.97 9.90
CA GLU A 105 -6.10 -15.37 8.72
C GLU A 105 -5.45 -14.15 8.05
N ALA A 106 -6.20 -13.08 7.84
CA ALA A 106 -5.69 -11.85 7.25
C ALA A 106 -4.64 -11.18 8.16
N GLU A 107 -4.89 -11.13 9.47
CA GLU A 107 -3.91 -10.55 10.41
C GLU A 107 -2.63 -11.36 10.48
N GLN A 108 -2.71 -12.69 10.40
CA GLN A 108 -1.54 -13.54 10.42
C GLN A 108 -0.66 -13.30 9.18
N LEU A 109 -1.24 -13.14 8.00
CA LEU A 109 -0.51 -12.74 6.79
C LEU A 109 0.15 -11.36 6.93
N ILE A 110 -0.54 -10.39 7.54
CA ILE A 110 0.02 -9.05 7.81
C ILE A 110 1.22 -9.15 8.76
N LEU A 111 1.11 -9.98 9.82
CA LEU A 111 2.22 -10.21 10.73
C LEU A 111 3.41 -10.86 9.99
N GLU A 112 3.17 -11.93 9.25
CA GLU A 112 4.22 -12.64 8.50
C GLU A 112 4.91 -11.70 7.53
N TYR A 113 4.16 -10.86 6.81
CA TYR A 113 4.72 -9.85 5.92
C TYR A 113 5.61 -8.84 6.65
N THR A 114 5.18 -8.44 7.86
CA THR A 114 5.92 -7.50 8.71
C THR A 114 7.24 -8.11 9.20
N LEU A 115 7.25 -9.41 9.53
CA LEU A 115 8.43 -10.10 10.05
C LEU A 115 9.38 -10.57 8.94
N GLN A 116 8.88 -10.75 7.73
CA GLN A 116 9.65 -11.25 6.60
C GLN A 116 10.79 -10.30 6.22
N ARG A 117 11.99 -10.87 6.09
CA ARG A 117 13.16 -10.17 5.56
C ARG A 117 13.21 -10.35 4.04
N TRP A 118 12.59 -9.43 3.32
CA TRP A 118 12.54 -9.49 1.87
C TRP A 118 13.95 -9.34 1.25
N PRO A 119 14.41 -10.31 0.44
CA PRO A 119 15.69 -10.18 -0.26
C PRO A 119 15.60 -9.09 -1.34
N ALA A 120 16.73 -8.46 -1.66
CA ALA A 120 16.78 -7.42 -2.70
C ALA A 120 16.71 -7.98 -4.13
N ALA A 121 17.25 -9.19 -4.34
CA ALA A 121 17.32 -9.86 -5.64
C ALA A 121 16.22 -10.92 -5.79
N LEU A 122 15.89 -11.27 -7.04
CA LEU A 122 14.88 -12.29 -7.33
C LEU A 122 15.32 -13.70 -6.94
N GLU A 123 16.60 -14.02 -7.13
CA GLU A 123 17.11 -15.39 -6.95
C GLU A 123 16.93 -15.94 -5.52
N PRO A 124 17.26 -15.20 -4.45
CA PRO A 124 16.99 -15.67 -3.10
C PRO A 124 15.49 -15.84 -2.83
N LEU A 125 14.65 -14.90 -3.29
CA LEU A 125 13.19 -14.99 -3.13
C LEU A 125 12.65 -16.27 -3.80
N ARG A 126 13.10 -16.55 -5.02
CA ARG A 126 12.69 -17.75 -5.75
C ARG A 126 13.08 -19.01 -5.01
N ARG A 127 14.30 -19.08 -4.48
CA ARG A 127 14.77 -20.23 -3.68
C ARG A 127 13.95 -20.44 -2.42
N GLU A 128 13.67 -19.38 -1.66
CA GLU A 128 12.84 -19.45 -0.44
C GLU A 128 11.40 -19.87 -0.75
N PHE A 129 10.85 -19.43 -1.89
CA PHE A 129 9.53 -19.88 -2.36
C PHE A 129 9.54 -21.35 -2.79
N GLU A 130 10.55 -21.79 -3.53
CA GLU A 130 10.66 -23.16 -4.04
C GLU A 130 10.97 -24.18 -2.94
N SER A 131 11.68 -23.79 -1.88
CA SER A 131 11.90 -24.62 -0.70
C SER A 131 10.66 -24.73 0.20
N GLY A 132 9.65 -23.88 -0.03
CA GLY A 132 8.43 -23.80 0.79
C GLY A 132 8.58 -22.98 2.07
N GLU A 133 9.72 -22.31 2.28
CA GLU A 133 9.92 -21.39 3.40
C GLU A 133 9.00 -20.17 3.33
N LEU A 134 8.65 -19.73 2.11
CA LEU A 134 7.67 -18.68 1.87
C LEU A 134 6.38 -19.24 1.30
N SER A 135 5.27 -18.88 1.93
CA SER A 135 3.95 -19.21 1.42
C SER A 135 3.65 -18.45 0.14
N LYS A 136 2.88 -19.10 -0.75
CA LYS A 136 2.38 -18.49 -2.00
C LYS A 136 1.66 -17.16 -1.74
N ASP A 137 0.84 -17.10 -0.70
CA ASP A 137 0.06 -15.93 -0.35
C ASP A 137 0.95 -14.76 0.05
N LEU A 138 2.00 -15.02 0.83
CA LEU A 138 2.94 -13.99 1.26
C LEU A 138 3.74 -13.41 0.10
N VAL A 139 4.22 -14.28 -0.80
CA VAL A 139 4.90 -13.86 -2.03
C VAL A 139 3.95 -13.10 -2.95
N ALA A 140 2.69 -13.53 -3.09
CA ALA A 140 1.68 -12.82 -3.87
C ALA A 140 1.45 -11.40 -3.34
N ILE A 141 1.37 -11.20 -2.02
CA ILE A 141 1.28 -9.85 -1.43
C ILE A 141 2.49 -9.00 -1.81
N LYS A 142 3.71 -9.56 -1.75
CA LYS A 142 4.92 -8.82 -2.12
C LYS A 142 4.96 -8.45 -3.61
N LEU A 143 4.53 -9.36 -4.47
CA LEU A 143 4.41 -9.07 -5.89
C LEU A 143 3.35 -7.99 -6.13
N ALA A 144 2.22 -8.02 -5.41
CA ALA A 144 1.18 -7.00 -5.54
C ALA A 144 1.63 -5.61 -5.07
N ASP A 145 2.38 -5.53 -3.96
CA ASP A 145 3.09 -4.32 -3.50
C ASP A 145 3.93 -3.74 -4.64
N LEU A 146 4.79 -4.56 -5.25
CA LEU A 146 5.65 -4.14 -6.36
C LEU A 146 4.88 -3.80 -7.65
N CYS A 147 3.73 -4.43 -7.89
CA CYS A 147 2.86 -4.12 -9.02
C CYS A 147 2.32 -2.71 -8.91
N ASP A 148 1.83 -2.32 -7.73
CA ASP A 148 1.41 -0.94 -7.49
C ASP A 148 2.58 0.05 -7.55
N GLU A 149 3.76 -0.29 -7.01
CA GLU A 149 4.94 0.58 -7.10
C GLU A 149 5.35 0.90 -8.55
N SER A 150 4.93 0.06 -9.49
CA SER A 150 5.24 0.19 -10.91
C SER A 150 4.12 0.86 -11.72
N VAL A 151 2.87 0.89 -11.22
CA VAL A 151 1.66 1.23 -12.02
C VAL A 151 1.68 2.63 -12.64
N ASP A 152 2.28 3.58 -11.93
CA ASP A 152 2.31 5.00 -12.28
C ASP A 152 3.73 5.48 -12.57
N GLY A 153 4.70 4.56 -12.64
CA GLY A 153 6.11 4.90 -12.77
C GLY A 153 6.65 5.70 -11.57
N GLY A 154 6.03 5.61 -10.39
CA GLY A 154 6.41 6.40 -9.21
C GLY A 154 7.89 6.28 -8.81
N HIS A 155 8.55 5.16 -9.12
CA HIS A 155 9.99 4.99 -8.92
C HIS A 155 10.85 5.94 -9.76
N HIS A 156 10.36 6.45 -10.91
CA HIS A 156 11.02 7.51 -11.67
C HIS A 156 10.95 8.87 -10.96
N TYR A 157 9.89 9.13 -10.20
CA TYR A 157 9.74 10.34 -9.37
C TYR A 157 10.52 10.26 -8.05
N ALA A 158 11.01 9.08 -7.68
CA ALA A 158 11.78 8.85 -6.45
C ALA A 158 12.93 7.86 -6.69
N PRO A 159 13.95 8.23 -7.49
CA PRO A 159 15.02 7.33 -7.94
C PRO A 159 15.89 6.80 -6.78
N THR A 160 15.83 7.45 -5.62
CA THR A 160 16.44 7.04 -4.36
C THR A 160 15.82 5.78 -3.75
N LYS A 161 14.64 5.34 -4.22
CA LYS A 161 14.01 4.07 -3.88
C LYS A 161 13.81 3.24 -5.15
N PRO A 162 14.82 2.48 -5.61
CA PRO A 162 14.66 1.60 -6.76
C PRO A 162 13.63 0.49 -6.48
N LEU A 163 12.94 0.05 -7.53
CA LEU A 163 12.19 -1.20 -7.54
C LEU A 163 13.09 -2.38 -7.19
N ALA A 164 12.54 -3.29 -6.38
CA ALA A 164 13.20 -4.53 -5.99
C ALA A 164 13.41 -5.48 -7.18
N PHE A 165 14.19 -6.55 -6.93
CA PHE A 165 14.37 -7.67 -7.85
C PHE A 165 14.99 -7.30 -9.21
N GLY A 166 15.77 -6.22 -9.24
CA GLY A 166 16.46 -5.75 -10.44
C GLY A 166 15.52 -5.16 -11.49
N LEU A 167 14.29 -4.78 -11.12
CA LEU A 167 13.34 -4.16 -12.06
C LEU A 167 13.70 -2.71 -12.42
N SER A 168 14.56 -2.08 -11.64
CA SER A 168 15.09 -0.73 -11.93
C SER A 168 16.20 -0.72 -12.96
N ASP A 169 16.92 -1.84 -13.11
CA ASP A 169 18.16 -1.94 -13.91
C ASP A 169 17.87 -2.20 -15.40
N GLY A 170 16.64 -1.91 -15.86
CA GLY A 170 16.19 -2.07 -17.23
C GLY A 170 15.41 -3.35 -17.50
N ARG A 171 15.36 -3.77 -18.78
CA ARG A 171 14.47 -4.83 -19.26
C ARG A 171 15.00 -6.25 -19.07
N THR A 172 16.28 -6.41 -18.75
CA THR A 172 16.98 -7.72 -18.75
C THR A 172 16.41 -8.72 -17.74
N SER A 173 16.05 -8.26 -16.54
CA SER A 173 15.52 -9.12 -15.47
C SER A 173 14.03 -9.44 -15.61
N ARG A 174 13.32 -8.76 -16.53
CA ARG A 174 11.85 -8.82 -16.62
C ARG A 174 11.29 -10.16 -17.07
N PRO A 175 11.85 -10.87 -18.07
CA PRO A 175 11.31 -12.16 -18.48
C PRO A 175 11.27 -13.17 -17.32
N ALA A 176 12.40 -13.35 -16.63
CA ALA A 176 12.50 -14.25 -15.47
C ALA A 176 11.59 -13.81 -14.32
N PHE A 177 11.47 -12.50 -14.08
CA PHE A 177 10.55 -11.97 -13.08
C PHE A 177 9.08 -12.26 -13.44
N LEU A 178 8.67 -12.04 -14.69
CA LEU A 178 7.30 -12.28 -15.16
C LEU A 178 6.92 -13.76 -15.14
N GLU A 179 7.87 -14.65 -15.45
CA GLU A 179 7.69 -16.11 -15.28
C GLU A 179 7.48 -16.48 -13.80
N PHE A 180 8.26 -15.86 -12.89
CA PHE A 180 8.07 -16.06 -11.46
C PHE A 180 6.70 -15.54 -10.98
N VAL A 181 6.26 -14.37 -11.46
CA VAL A 181 4.92 -13.83 -11.18
C VAL A 181 3.83 -14.79 -11.67
N GLU A 182 3.94 -15.34 -12.87
CA GLU A 182 2.98 -16.31 -13.40
C GLU A 182 2.92 -17.57 -12.54
N ARG A 183 4.08 -18.08 -12.10
CA ARG A 183 4.16 -19.25 -11.23
C ARG A 183 3.51 -19.03 -9.87
N VAL A 184 3.68 -17.85 -9.28
CA VAL A 184 3.13 -17.52 -7.95
C VAL A 184 1.65 -17.15 -8.04
N ALA A 185 1.24 -16.28 -8.97
CA ALA A 185 -0.08 -15.64 -8.95
C ALA A 185 -0.91 -15.88 -10.23
N GLY A 186 -0.38 -16.63 -11.19
CA GLY A 186 -1.06 -17.06 -12.41
C GLY A 186 -0.95 -16.08 -13.60
N PRO A 187 -1.53 -16.46 -14.76
CA PRO A 187 -1.38 -15.69 -16.00
C PRO A 187 -1.96 -14.28 -15.93
N ALA A 188 -3.07 -14.10 -15.19
CA ALA A 188 -3.67 -12.78 -14.99
C ALA A 188 -2.70 -11.82 -14.28
N ALA A 189 -1.91 -12.33 -13.32
CA ALA A 189 -0.91 -11.54 -12.62
C ALA A 189 0.23 -11.13 -13.53
N ARG A 190 0.77 -12.08 -14.31
CA ARG A 190 1.80 -11.80 -15.31
C ARG A 190 1.34 -10.75 -16.32
N ASN A 191 0.14 -10.91 -16.89
CA ASN A 191 -0.37 -10.00 -17.90
C ASN A 191 -0.55 -8.57 -17.35
N LEU A 192 -1.08 -8.45 -16.13
CA LEU A 192 -1.19 -7.15 -15.47
C LEU A 192 0.18 -6.52 -15.24
N PHE A 193 1.13 -7.28 -14.68
CA PHE A 193 2.49 -6.79 -14.41
C PHE A 193 3.23 -6.38 -15.67
N ALA A 194 3.13 -7.18 -16.74
CA ALA A 194 3.76 -6.87 -18.02
C ALA A 194 3.20 -5.55 -18.59
N THR A 195 1.87 -5.36 -18.51
CA THR A 195 1.22 -4.11 -18.93
C THR A 195 1.70 -2.93 -18.11
N VAL A 196 1.78 -3.10 -16.78
CA VAL A 196 2.24 -2.06 -15.85
C VAL A 196 3.69 -1.67 -16.10
N LEU A 197 4.60 -2.64 -16.22
CA LEU A 197 6.02 -2.38 -16.48
C LEU A 197 6.25 -1.74 -17.85
N ALA A 198 5.48 -2.13 -18.86
CA ALA A 198 5.54 -1.49 -20.17
C ALA A 198 5.08 -0.03 -20.09
N ALA A 199 3.99 0.25 -19.39
CA ALA A 199 3.49 1.61 -19.22
C ALA A 199 4.46 2.50 -18.41
N SER A 200 5.22 1.93 -17.47
CA SER A 200 6.22 2.70 -16.70
C SER A 200 7.44 3.08 -17.52
N ASP A 201 7.79 2.34 -18.58
CA ASP A 201 9.02 2.58 -19.35
C ASP A 201 9.08 3.96 -20.01
N ASP A 202 7.92 4.49 -20.36
CA ASP A 202 7.79 5.77 -21.06
C ASP A 202 7.67 6.96 -20.09
N VAL A 203 7.77 6.72 -18.77
CA VAL A 203 7.65 7.75 -17.75
C VAL A 203 8.98 8.49 -17.58
N ALA A 204 9.00 9.75 -18.02
CA ALA A 204 10.11 10.68 -17.82
C ALA A 204 9.60 11.93 -17.05
N PRO A 205 9.73 11.98 -15.72
CA PRO A 205 9.24 13.11 -14.94
C PRO A 205 10.13 14.35 -15.14
N PRO A 206 9.55 15.56 -15.15
CA PRO A 206 10.32 16.80 -15.02
C PRO A 206 11.19 16.77 -13.76
N ALA A 207 12.41 17.32 -13.85
CA ALA A 207 13.38 17.27 -12.75
C ALA A 207 12.85 17.92 -11.46
N GLU A 208 11.97 18.92 -11.58
CA GLU A 208 11.34 19.64 -10.48
C GLU A 208 10.33 18.79 -9.69
N LEU A 209 9.82 17.71 -10.30
CA LEU A 209 8.90 16.78 -9.67
C LEU A 209 9.61 15.54 -9.11
N VAL A 210 10.93 15.41 -9.34
CA VAL A 210 11.74 14.35 -8.77
C VAL A 210 12.05 14.66 -7.31
N THR A 211 11.73 13.71 -6.45
CA THR A 211 11.87 13.83 -5.00
C THR A 211 13.20 13.22 -4.53
N ALA A 212 13.72 13.71 -3.41
CA ALA A 212 14.87 13.13 -2.72
C ALA A 212 14.48 12.15 -1.60
N ASP A 213 13.17 11.94 -1.39
CA ASP A 213 12.66 11.11 -0.31
C ASP A 213 13.07 9.64 -0.51
N ARG A 214 13.49 8.98 0.56
CA ARG A 214 14.01 7.59 0.51
C ARG A 214 13.01 6.54 0.97
N SER A 215 11.99 6.97 1.71
CA SER A 215 11.03 6.07 2.34
C SER A 215 9.67 6.75 2.52
N PHE A 216 8.72 5.96 3.02
CA PHE A 216 7.48 6.44 3.61
C PHE A 216 7.72 7.63 4.53
N HIS A 217 6.85 8.64 4.46
CA HIS A 217 6.86 9.79 5.33
C HIS A 217 5.44 10.30 5.62
N ALA A 218 5.29 10.99 6.75
CA ALA A 218 4.03 11.61 7.16
C ALA A 218 4.12 13.13 7.02
N VAL A 219 3.08 13.74 6.45
CA VAL A 219 2.94 15.19 6.37
C VAL A 219 1.93 15.62 7.43
N ALA A 220 2.39 16.41 8.39
CA ALA A 220 1.51 16.97 9.40
C ALA A 220 0.58 18.02 8.77
N PRO A 221 -0.73 18.02 9.08
CA PRO A 221 -1.68 18.93 8.46
C PRO A 221 -1.35 20.41 8.74
N GLY A 222 -1.76 21.27 7.81
CA GLY A 222 -1.64 22.72 7.90
C GLY A 222 -0.45 23.30 7.12
N VAL A 223 -0.60 24.55 6.67
CA VAL A 223 0.42 25.29 5.92
C VAL A 223 1.39 25.94 6.90
N GLU A 224 2.68 25.72 6.72
CA GLU A 224 3.74 26.15 7.65
C GLU A 224 3.69 27.67 7.93
N GLY A 225 3.52 28.49 6.90
CA GLY A 225 3.36 29.95 7.02
C GLY A 225 2.09 30.42 7.73
N LEU A 226 1.10 29.53 7.92
CA LEU A 226 -0.15 29.81 8.63
C LEU A 226 -0.24 29.11 9.99
N ARG A 227 0.79 28.35 10.40
CA ARG A 227 0.79 27.65 11.68
C ARG A 227 0.86 28.65 12.83
N ARG A 228 -0.29 28.84 13.48
CA ARG A 228 -0.41 29.61 14.72
C ARG A 228 -0.13 28.72 15.93
N SER A 229 0.35 29.31 17.03
CA SER A 229 0.47 28.60 18.32
C SER A 229 -0.88 28.03 18.77
N ARG A 230 -0.86 26.95 19.57
CA ARG A 230 -2.08 26.30 20.08
C ARG A 230 -3.03 27.29 20.77
N VAL A 231 -2.47 28.27 21.49
CA VAL A 231 -3.23 29.35 22.15
C VAL A 231 -3.95 30.22 21.12
N ARG A 232 -3.23 30.73 20.10
CA ARG A 232 -3.82 31.54 19.03
C ARG A 232 -4.86 30.78 18.21
N GLN A 233 -4.66 29.48 18.00
CA GLN A 233 -5.67 28.63 17.35
C GLN A 233 -6.96 28.52 18.19
N ARG A 234 -6.84 28.33 19.52
CA ARG A 234 -8.01 28.31 20.42
C ARG A 234 -8.75 29.63 20.43
N LEU A 235 -8.04 30.75 20.55
CA LEU A 235 -8.64 32.08 20.53
C LEU A 235 -9.36 32.36 19.21
N GLY A 236 -8.78 31.96 18.07
CA GLY A 236 -9.43 32.07 16.76
C GLY A 236 -10.73 31.27 16.67
N ARG A 237 -10.77 30.04 17.21
CA ARG A 237 -12.00 29.22 17.25
C ARG A 237 -13.09 29.86 18.11
N ILE A 238 -12.72 30.44 19.25
CA ILE A 238 -13.66 31.14 20.14
C ILE A 238 -14.21 32.39 19.44
N ALA A 239 -13.34 33.19 18.83
CA ALA A 239 -13.75 34.38 18.06
C ALA A 239 -14.73 34.03 16.92
N ASN A 240 -14.45 32.97 16.16
CA ASN A 240 -15.33 32.51 15.08
C ASN A 240 -16.71 32.06 15.60
N ARG A 241 -16.76 31.35 16.73
CA ARG A 241 -18.02 30.93 17.36
C ARG A 241 -18.85 32.09 17.91
N LEU A 242 -18.20 33.17 18.35
CA LEU A 242 -18.88 34.37 18.84
C LEU A 242 -19.38 35.25 17.68
N SER A 243 -18.63 35.28 16.57
CA SER A 243 -19.02 35.96 15.33
C SER A 243 -20.22 35.27 14.65
N SER A 244 -20.23 33.93 14.56
CA SER A 244 -21.33 33.18 13.92
C SER A 244 -22.66 33.28 14.68
N LYS A 245 -22.64 33.65 15.96
CA LYS A 245 -23.84 33.88 16.78
C LYS A 245 -24.43 35.29 16.65
N ARG A 246 -23.76 36.21 15.94
CA ARG A 246 -24.25 37.59 15.72
C ARG A 246 -24.92 37.78 14.35
N VAL A 247 -24.96 36.74 13.53
CA VAL A 247 -25.51 36.75 12.15
C VAL A 247 -26.76 35.85 12.04
N ALA A 248 -27.23 35.29 13.15
CA ALA A 248 -28.50 34.57 13.29
C ALA A 248 -29.40 35.34 14.26
#